data_AF-A0A7V9IEI8-F1
#
_entry.id   AF-A0A7V9IEI8-F1
#
_cell.length_a   1.000
_cell.length_b   1.000
_cell.length_c   1.000
_cell.angle_alpha   90.00
_cell.angle_beta   90.00
_cell.angle_gamma   90.00
#
_symmetry.space_group_name_H-M   'P 1'
#
loop_
_entity.id
_entity.type
_entity.pdbx_description
1 polymer ?
#
loop_
_entity_poly.entity_id
_entity_poly.type
_entity_poly.pdbx_seq_one_letter_code
_entity_poly.pdbx_strand_id
1 'polypeptide(L)'
;MELRTRTSGGCTGKQCGYNVSPSKSVGCDEGDGSCITAMMVMAEESDFHSSELQQASEDIQKIIDGIDQKGETRKLSFLATHRGIMLAWVEHDRPAKEGDLTASSDPADLEAALGIKSATAKAFDAV
;
A
#
# COMPACT_ATOMS: atom_id res chain seq x y z
N MET A 1 34.16 -13.18 10.63
CA MET A 1 33.23 -12.94 9.50
C MET A 1 31.95 -13.66 9.86
N GLU A 2 31.12 -13.02 10.69
CA GLU A 2 29.89 -13.63 11.21
C GLU A 2 28.73 -13.18 10.32
N LEU A 3 28.18 -14.13 9.56
CA LEU A 3 26.92 -13.98 8.85
C LEU A 3 25.81 -13.80 9.89
N ARG A 4 25.45 -12.56 10.17
CA ARG A 4 24.19 -12.24 10.84
C ARG A 4 23.08 -12.62 9.88
N THR A 5 22.51 -13.81 10.05
CA THR A 5 21.16 -14.11 9.59
C THR A 5 20.23 -13.07 10.20
N ARG A 6 19.84 -12.07 9.40
CA ARG A 6 18.64 -11.28 9.72
C ARG A 6 17.50 -12.27 9.79
N THR A 7 17.02 -12.54 10.99
CA THR A 7 15.65 -12.98 11.16
C THR A 7 14.82 -11.97 10.38
N SER A 8 14.14 -12.41 9.32
CA SER A 8 13.17 -11.61 8.56
C SER A 8 12.03 -11.27 9.52
N GLY A 9 12.26 -10.26 10.35
CA GLY A 9 11.20 -9.61 11.10
C GLY A 9 10.36 -8.94 10.04
N GLY A 10 9.28 -9.60 9.64
CA GLY A 10 8.36 -9.02 8.69
C GLY A 10 7.99 -7.61 9.13
N CYS A 11 7.89 -6.69 8.19
CA CYS A 11 7.62 -5.31 8.53
C CYS A 11 6.25 -5.24 9.24
N THR A 12 6.27 -5.02 10.55
CA THR A 12 5.07 -4.95 11.37
C THR A 12 4.82 -3.47 11.70
N GLY A 13 3.78 -2.90 11.12
CA GLY A 13 3.38 -1.51 11.35
C GLY A 13 3.55 -0.59 10.13
N LYS A 14 3.94 0.67 10.37
CA LYS A 14 3.84 1.78 9.39
C LYS A 14 5.12 2.07 8.58
N GLN A 15 6.14 1.21 8.67
CA GLN A 15 7.43 1.42 8.01
C GLN A 15 7.69 0.34 6.95
N CYS A 16 6.67 -0.09 6.23
CA CYS A 16 6.88 -0.97 5.08
C CYS A 16 6.99 -0.13 3.80
N GLY A 17 7.92 -0.45 2.92
CA GLY A 17 7.99 0.07 1.56
C GLY A 17 7.58 -0.99 0.56
N TYR A 18 6.91 -0.58 -0.53
CA TYR A 18 6.70 -1.51 -1.64
C TYR A 18 7.90 -1.58 -2.57
N ASN A 19 8.04 -2.72 -3.23
CA ASN A 19 8.90 -2.89 -4.40
C ASN A 19 8.13 -3.54 -5.54
N VAL A 20 8.48 -3.20 -6.78
CA VAL A 20 7.83 -3.73 -7.98
C VAL A 20 8.87 -4.45 -8.82
N SER A 21 8.64 -5.74 -9.06
CA SER A 21 9.53 -6.53 -9.90
C SER A 21 9.36 -6.23 -11.39
N PRO A 22 10.38 -6.55 -12.21
CA PRO A 22 10.23 -6.56 -13.67
C PRO A 22 9.09 -7.48 -14.16
N SER A 23 8.71 -8.50 -13.39
CA SER A 23 7.59 -9.39 -13.70
C SER A 23 6.23 -8.87 -13.18
N LYS A 24 6.17 -7.62 -12.72
CA LYS A 24 4.97 -6.94 -12.20
C LYS A 24 4.37 -7.60 -10.95
N SER A 25 5.21 -8.24 -10.13
CA SER A 25 4.85 -8.64 -8.76
C SER A 25 5.25 -7.55 -7.77
N VAL A 26 4.35 -7.25 -6.82
CA VAL A 26 4.60 -6.25 -5.79
C VAL A 26 5.02 -6.95 -4.50
N GLY A 27 6.21 -6.60 -4.00
CA GLY A 27 6.68 -6.95 -2.66
C GLY A 27 6.38 -5.84 -1.66
N CYS A 28 6.32 -6.20 -0.38
CA CYS A 28 6.18 -5.29 0.74
C CYS A 28 7.14 -5.76 1.84
N ASP A 29 8.07 -4.90 2.23
CA ASP A 29 9.10 -5.21 3.24
C ASP A 29 9.51 -3.92 3.99
N GLU A 30 10.46 -3.98 4.92
CA GLU A 30 10.99 -2.81 5.63
C GLU A 30 11.31 -1.64 4.67
N GLY A 31 10.81 -0.44 4.98
CA GLY A 31 10.93 0.71 4.10
C GLY A 31 10.26 2.00 4.59
N ASP A 32 9.76 2.79 3.65
CA ASP A 32 9.42 4.21 3.79
C ASP A 32 7.96 4.49 4.20
N GLY A 33 7.16 3.45 4.45
CA GLY A 33 5.74 3.57 4.73
C GLY A 33 4.86 3.62 3.48
N SER A 34 5.43 3.37 2.29
CA SER A 34 4.67 3.33 1.04
C SER A 34 3.80 2.07 0.88
N CYS A 35 3.96 1.05 1.73
CA CYS A 35 3.09 -0.13 1.79
C CYS A 35 2.45 -0.23 3.18
N ILE A 36 1.13 -0.39 3.25
CA ILE A 36 0.40 -0.52 4.52
C ILE A 36 -0.69 -1.56 4.35
N THR A 37 -0.97 -2.36 5.38
CA THR A 37 -2.13 -3.26 5.39
C THR A 37 -3.41 -2.49 5.03
N ALA A 38 -4.23 -3.07 4.15
CA ALA A 38 -5.49 -2.46 3.74
C ALA A 38 -6.50 -2.52 4.90
N MET A 39 -6.50 -1.49 5.73
CA MET A 39 -7.42 -1.33 6.85
C MET A 39 -7.67 0.16 7.10
N MET A 40 -8.93 0.52 7.29
CA MET A 40 -9.37 1.84 7.72
C MET A 40 -9.39 1.89 9.24
N VAL A 41 -8.89 2.99 9.81
CA VAL A 41 -8.97 3.24 11.25
C VAL A 41 -10.26 4.01 11.53
N MET A 42 -11.07 3.49 12.45
CA MET A 42 -12.28 4.19 12.91
C MET A 42 -11.93 5.16 14.04
N ALA A 43 -12.52 6.35 14.02
CA ALA A 43 -12.29 7.40 15.01
C ALA A 43 -13.62 8.05 15.44
N GLU A 44 -13.63 8.66 16.63
CA GLU A 44 -14.78 9.42 17.15
C GLU A 44 -15.07 10.68 16.32
N GLU A 45 -16.29 11.21 16.44
CA GLU A 45 -16.73 12.35 15.61
C GLU A 45 -16.02 13.62 16.08
N SER A 46 -15.53 14.40 15.12
CA SER A 46 -14.79 15.62 15.39
C SER A 46 -14.85 16.59 14.21
N ASP A 47 -14.37 17.81 14.40
CA ASP A 47 -14.34 18.85 13.37
C ASP A 47 -13.58 18.43 12.09
N PHE A 48 -12.67 17.45 12.17
CA PHE A 48 -11.92 16.90 11.03
C PHE A 48 -12.33 15.48 10.62
N HIS A 49 -13.29 14.88 11.34
CA HIS A 49 -13.81 13.54 11.06
C HIS A 49 -15.30 13.50 11.39
N SER A 50 -16.09 14.15 10.54
CA SER A 50 -17.55 14.20 10.66
C SER A 50 -18.16 12.80 10.57
N SER A 51 -19.39 12.66 11.02
CA SER A 51 -20.20 11.45 10.83
C SER A 51 -20.25 10.95 9.38
N GLU A 52 -20.20 11.84 8.36
CA GLU A 52 -20.08 11.42 6.96
C GLU A 52 -18.75 10.70 6.66
N LEU A 53 -17.63 11.23 7.17
CA LEU A 53 -16.31 10.62 6.97
C LEU A 53 -16.14 9.33 7.76
N GLN A 54 -16.79 9.21 8.92
CA GLN A 54 -16.88 7.95 9.65
C GLN A 54 -17.61 6.89 8.82
N GLN A 55 -18.80 7.23 8.32
CA GLN A 55 -19.60 6.29 7.53
C GLN A 55 -18.85 5.85 6.27
N ALA A 56 -18.19 6.79 5.59
CA ALA A 56 -17.35 6.47 4.44
C ALA A 56 -16.19 5.52 4.81
N SER A 57 -15.56 5.72 5.96
CA SER A 57 -14.47 4.85 6.44
C SER A 57 -14.97 3.45 6.75
N GLU A 58 -16.13 3.32 7.41
CA GLU A 58 -16.79 2.04 7.67
C GLU A 58 -17.16 1.31 6.38
N ASP A 59 -17.73 2.02 5.41
CA ASP A 59 -18.17 1.42 4.15
C ASP A 59 -16.98 0.94 3.31
N ILE A 60 -15.87 1.69 3.30
CA ILE A 60 -14.62 1.23 2.70
C ILE A 60 -14.10 -0.02 3.43
N GLN A 61 -14.13 -0.04 4.76
CA GLN A 61 -13.70 -1.22 5.52
C GLN A 61 -14.56 -2.44 5.23
N LYS A 62 -15.89 -2.31 5.15
CA LYS A 62 -16.80 -3.41 4.78
C LYS A 62 -16.48 -3.97 3.40
N ILE A 63 -16.17 -3.11 2.43
CA ILE A 63 -15.76 -3.54 1.09
C ILE A 63 -14.45 -4.33 1.17
N ILE A 64 -13.48 -3.84 1.94
CA ILE A 64 -12.18 -4.51 2.14
C ILE A 64 -12.35 -5.88 2.80
N ASP A 65 -13.16 -5.98 3.86
CA ASP A 65 -13.43 -7.22 4.58
C ASP A 65 -14.14 -8.27 3.72
N GLY A 66 -14.91 -7.82 2.71
CA GLY A 66 -15.59 -8.69 1.76
C GLY A 66 -14.69 -9.23 0.63
N ILE A 67 -13.42 -8.82 0.54
CA ILE A 67 -12.50 -9.30 -0.49
C ILE A 67 -11.85 -10.60 -0.01
N ASP A 68 -12.10 -11.69 -0.75
CA ASP A 68 -11.47 -12.99 -0.49
C ASP A 68 -9.94 -12.92 -0.57
N GLN A 69 -9.27 -13.64 0.33
CA GLN A 69 -7.81 -13.76 0.33
C GLN A 69 -7.29 -14.33 -0.99
N LYS A 70 -6.23 -13.72 -1.53
CA LYS A 70 -5.58 -14.19 -2.75
C LYS A 70 -4.40 -15.12 -2.44
N GLY A 71 -4.70 -16.37 -2.11
CA GLY A 71 -3.69 -17.36 -1.72
C GLY A 71 -3.03 -17.03 -0.38
N GLU A 72 -2.13 -17.90 0.07
CA GLU A 72 -1.60 -17.83 1.45
C GLU A 72 -0.49 -16.79 1.64
N THR A 73 0.23 -16.43 0.58
CA THR A 73 1.43 -15.59 0.66
C THR A 73 1.20 -14.11 0.40
N ARG A 74 0.00 -13.74 -0.07
CA ARG A 74 -0.32 -12.36 -0.42
C ARG A 74 -1.30 -11.76 0.55
N LYS A 75 -1.04 -10.50 0.92
CA LYS A 75 -1.93 -9.72 1.76
C LYS A 75 -2.46 -8.53 0.96
N LEU A 76 -3.69 -8.13 1.27
CA LEU A 76 -4.27 -6.93 0.71
C LEU A 76 -3.61 -5.71 1.38
N SER A 77 -3.12 -4.77 0.59
CA SER A 77 -2.37 -3.62 1.08
C SER A 77 -2.68 -2.37 0.27
N PHE A 78 -2.65 -1.23 0.95
CA PHE A 78 -2.61 0.09 0.35
C PHE A 78 -1.16 0.42 -0.03
N LEU A 79 -0.97 0.80 -1.29
CA LEU A 79 0.28 1.35 -1.80
C LEU A 79 0.12 2.86 -1.94
N ALA A 80 0.96 3.63 -1.22
CA ALA A 80 1.08 5.06 -1.42
C ALA A 80 2.00 5.32 -2.61
N THR A 81 1.38 5.65 -3.74
CA THR A 81 2.07 6.02 -4.98
C THR A 81 2.14 7.54 -5.11
N HIS A 82 2.95 8.06 -6.02
CA HIS A 82 2.97 9.50 -6.32
C HIS A 82 1.66 10.05 -6.89
N ARG A 83 0.72 9.19 -7.31
CA ARG A 83 -0.62 9.57 -7.80
C ARG A 83 -1.73 9.42 -6.76
N GLY A 84 -1.44 8.83 -5.60
CA GLY A 84 -2.43 8.53 -4.57
C GLY A 84 -2.34 7.08 -4.08
N ILE A 85 -3.42 6.62 -3.44
CA ILE A 85 -3.46 5.28 -2.84
C ILE A 85 -4.01 4.27 -3.84
N MET A 86 -3.31 3.14 -3.98
CA MET A 86 -3.75 1.99 -4.77
C MET A 86 -3.93 0.76 -3.90
N LEU A 87 -5.05 0.04 -4.07
CA LEU A 87 -5.26 -1.25 -3.42
C LEU A 87 -4.57 -2.36 -4.23
N ALA A 88 -3.75 -3.19 -3.58
CA ALA A 88 -2.99 -4.24 -4.24
C ALA A 88 -2.85 -5.51 -3.40
N TRP A 89 -2.69 -6.64 -4.08
CA TRP A 89 -2.21 -7.88 -3.46
C TRP A 89 -0.69 -7.90 -3.48
N VAL A 90 -0.07 -7.91 -2.31
CA VAL A 90 1.38 -7.80 -2.19
C VAL A 90 1.97 -8.99 -1.45
N GLU A 91 3.17 -9.38 -1.85
CA GLU A 91 3.97 -10.40 -1.17
C GLU A 91 4.70 -9.74 0.01
N HIS A 92 4.20 -9.98 1.23
CA HIS A 92 4.86 -9.50 2.45
C HIS A 92 6.20 -10.20 2.66
N ASP A 93 7.12 -9.52 3.32
CA ASP A 93 8.46 -9.99 3.68
C ASP A 93 9.32 -10.31 2.45
N ARG A 94 9.01 -9.64 1.34
CA ARG A 94 9.77 -9.74 0.10
C ARG A 94 10.69 -8.52 -0.05
N PRO A 95 11.99 -8.65 0.29
CA PRO A 95 12.94 -7.56 0.10
C PRO A 95 13.09 -7.20 -1.38
N ALA A 96 13.35 -5.92 -1.64
CA ALA A 96 13.70 -5.44 -2.97
C ALA A 96 14.97 -6.13 -3.47
N LYS A 97 14.94 -6.57 -4.72
CA LYS A 97 16.07 -7.16 -5.44
C LYS A 97 16.65 -6.15 -6.42
N GLU A 98 17.84 -6.45 -6.94
CA GLU A 98 18.42 -5.66 -8.03
C GLU A 98 17.45 -5.60 -9.21
N GLY A 99 17.19 -4.38 -9.70
CA GLY A 99 16.24 -4.12 -10.77
C GLY A 99 14.77 -3.98 -10.33
N ASP A 100 14.45 -4.21 -9.07
CA ASP A 100 13.13 -3.84 -8.55
C ASP A 100 13.02 -2.30 -8.44
N LEU A 101 11.84 -1.77 -8.78
CA LEU A 101 11.50 -0.38 -8.54
C LEU A 101 10.98 -0.22 -7.10
N THR A 102 11.24 0.93 -6.49
CA THR A 102 10.71 1.29 -5.15
C THR A 102 9.89 2.57 -5.25
N ALA A 103 9.21 2.98 -4.18
CA ALA A 103 8.46 4.24 -4.18
C ALA A 103 9.31 5.50 -4.45
N SER A 104 10.65 5.40 -4.33
CA SER A 104 11.60 6.47 -4.67
C SER A 104 12.08 6.44 -6.13
N SER A 105 11.70 5.43 -6.92
CA SER A 105 12.04 5.33 -8.33
C SER A 105 11.33 6.40 -9.17
N ASP A 106 11.75 6.54 -10.43
CA ASP A 106 11.16 7.54 -11.32
C ASP A 106 9.64 7.35 -11.46
N PRO A 107 8.84 8.43 -11.35
CA PRO A 107 7.38 8.35 -11.45
C PRO A 107 6.87 7.70 -12.73
N ALA A 108 7.50 7.92 -13.88
CA ALA A 108 7.06 7.35 -15.15
C ALA A 108 7.31 5.84 -15.20
N ASP A 109 8.46 5.39 -14.66
CA ASP A 109 8.77 3.96 -14.53
C ASP A 109 7.79 3.26 -13.59
N LEU A 110 7.45 3.89 -12.45
CA LEU A 110 6.45 3.39 -11.51
C LEU A 110 5.05 3.33 -12.12
N GLU A 111 4.62 4.36 -12.86
CA GLU A 111 3.33 4.35 -13.56
C GLU A 111 3.25 3.18 -14.55
N ALA A 112 4.31 2.97 -15.34
CA ALA A 112 4.37 1.88 -16.31
C ALA A 112 4.37 0.50 -15.63
N ALA A 113 5.13 0.35 -14.54
CA ALA A 113 5.26 -0.91 -13.81
C ALA A 113 3.97 -1.29 -13.05
N LEU A 114 3.35 -0.31 -12.37
CA LEU A 114 2.11 -0.49 -11.60
C LEU A 114 0.85 -0.44 -12.49
N GLY A 115 0.97 -0.02 -13.75
CA GLY A 115 -0.17 0.11 -14.66
C GLY A 115 -1.14 1.22 -14.25
N ILE A 116 -0.65 2.27 -13.58
CA ILE A 116 -1.45 3.39 -13.12
C ILE A 116 -1.98 4.14 -14.35
N LYS A 117 -3.30 4.20 -14.47
CA LYS A 117 -3.99 5.09 -15.42
C LYS A 117 -4.31 6.37 -14.68
N SER A 118 -4.22 7.51 -15.37
CA SER A 118 -4.60 8.83 -14.82
C SER A 118 -5.90 8.72 -14.02
N ALA A 119 -5.83 9.02 -12.71
CA ALA A 119 -7.02 9.03 -11.87
C ALA A 119 -7.87 10.26 -12.22
N THR A 120 -9.09 10.05 -12.69
CA THR A 120 -10.11 11.11 -12.75
C THR A 120 -10.73 11.28 -11.37
N ALA A 121 -10.05 12.00 -10.49
CA ALA A 121 -10.70 12.52 -9.28
C ALA A 121 -11.54 13.75 -9.68
N LYS A 122 -12.80 13.82 -9.24
CA LYS A 122 -13.46 15.13 -9.13
C LYS A 122 -12.68 15.90 -8.08
N ALA A 123 -12.10 17.04 -8.45
CA ALA A 123 -11.55 17.95 -7.47
C ALA A 123 -12.68 18.33 -6.51
N PHE A 124 -12.47 18.12 -5.21
CA PHE A 124 -13.24 18.83 -4.21
C PHE A 124 -12.70 20.24 -4.23
N ASP A 125 -13.40 21.15 -4.91
CA ASP A 125 -13.03 22.56 -4.92
C ASP A 125 -13.01 23.03 -3.46
N ALA A 126 -11.85 23.50 -3.02
CA ALA A 126 -11.70 24.10 -1.70
C ALA A 126 -12.59 25.35 -1.64
N VAL A 127 -13.53 25.37 -0.70
CA VAL A 127 -14.30 26.56 -0.32
C VAL A 127 -13.44 27.45 0.56
#